data_AF-A0A5Q0BHZ0-F1
#
_entry.id   AF-A0A5Q0BHZ0-F1
#
_cell.length_a   1.000
_cell.length_b   1.000
_cell.length_c   1.000
_cell.angle_alpha   90.00
_cell.angle_beta   90.00
_cell.angle_gamma   90.00
#
_symmetry.space_group_name_H-M   'P 1'
#
loop_
_entity.id
_entity.type
_entity.pdbx_description
1 polymer ?
#
loop_
_entity_poly.entity_id
_entity_poly.type
_entity_poly.pdbx_seq_one_letter_code
_entity_poly.pdbx_strand_id
1 'polypeptide(L)'
;MPLQLTTMDYQHYRADNGIKGSAQVDPIHGIGEVFLYGEKLTSNAEAEEIAKLRAEAILCRSRQYQGKTTATGLRCGYVSVHGVPQERELV
;
A
#
# COMPACT_ATOMS: atom_id res chain seq x y z
N MET A 1 6.97 9.06 2.05
CA MET A 1 6.37 7.82 1.51
C MET A 1 7.51 6.91 1.07
N PRO A 2 7.46 5.58 1.22
CA PRO A 2 8.51 4.71 0.69
C PRO A 2 8.54 4.70 -0.84
N LEU A 3 9.70 4.45 -1.43
CA LEU A 3 9.88 4.28 -2.87
C LEU A 3 9.36 2.90 -3.32
N GLN A 4 9.74 1.88 -2.57
CA GLN A 4 9.53 0.48 -2.92
C GLN A 4 9.10 -0.35 -1.71
N LEU A 5 8.38 -1.42 -1.98
CA LEU A 5 8.08 -2.47 -1.03
C LEU A 5 8.56 -3.81 -1.60
N THR A 6 9.29 -4.58 -0.79
CA THR A 6 9.74 -5.93 -1.11
C THR A 6 9.21 -6.89 -0.07
N THR A 7 8.64 -8.00 -0.51
CA THR A 7 8.19 -9.10 0.34
C THR A 7 9.08 -10.32 0.11
N MET A 8 9.42 -11.03 1.17
CA MET A 8 10.24 -12.24 1.11
C MET A 8 9.69 -13.34 2.02
N ASP A 9 9.94 -14.59 1.64
CA ASP A 9 9.61 -15.73 2.47
C ASP A 9 10.60 -16.89 2.31
N TYR A 10 10.62 -17.78 3.29
CA TYR A 10 11.46 -18.95 3.34
C TYR A 10 10.66 -20.20 3.68
N GLN A 11 10.80 -21.23 2.84
CA GLN A 11 10.20 -22.53 3.07
C GLN A 11 11.27 -23.52 3.53
N HIS A 12 11.17 -23.98 4.78
CA HIS A 12 12.16 -24.91 5.36
C HIS A 12 12.18 -26.30 4.70
N TYR A 13 11.07 -26.74 4.11
CA TYR A 13 10.93 -28.06 3.47
C TYR A 13 11.28 -28.05 1.97
N ARG A 14 11.46 -26.86 1.38
CA ARG A 14 11.89 -26.69 -0.01
C ARG A 14 13.21 -25.92 -0.01
N ALA A 15 14.29 -26.57 -0.44
CA ALA A 15 15.58 -25.92 -0.69
C ALA A 15 15.54 -25.05 -1.96
N ASP A 16 14.46 -24.28 -2.12
CA ASP A 16 14.23 -23.43 -3.28
C ASP A 16 14.89 -22.06 -3.08
N ASN A 17 15.29 -21.44 -4.18
CA ASN A 17 15.84 -20.09 -4.18
C ASN A 17 14.78 -19.15 -3.59
N GLY A 18 15.16 -18.38 -2.57
CA GLY A 18 14.24 -17.67 -1.67
C GLY A 18 13.09 -16.95 -2.38
N ILE A 19 11.89 -17.05 -1.79
CA ILE A 19 10.68 -16.44 -2.34
C ILE A 19 10.80 -14.93 -2.17
N LYS A 20 10.67 -14.18 -3.26
CA LYS A 20 10.80 -12.73 -3.27
C LYS A 20 9.88 -12.09 -4.31
N GLY A 21 9.24 -10.99 -3.94
CA GLY A 21 8.51 -10.11 -4.84
C GLY A 21 8.69 -8.64 -4.44
N SER A 22 8.60 -7.73 -5.39
CA SER A 22 8.79 -6.29 -5.12
C SER A 22 7.85 -5.43 -5.97
N ALA A 23 7.42 -4.29 -5.43
CA ALA A 23 6.55 -3.34 -6.10
C ALA A 23 6.93 -1.89 -5.73
N GLN A 24 6.75 -0.97 -6.68
CA GLN A 24 6.92 0.47 -6.43
C GLN A 24 5.70 1.04 -5.70
N VAL A 25 5.95 1.92 -4.72
CA VAL A 25 4.92 2.62 -3.94
C VAL A 25 4.78 4.06 -4.42
N ASP A 26 5.88 4.81 -4.42
CA ASP A 26 5.94 6.20 -4.91
C ASP A 26 7.25 6.43 -5.67
N PRO A 27 7.26 6.24 -7.00
CA PRO A 27 8.47 6.34 -7.80
C PRO A 27 9.03 7.76 -7.96
N ILE A 28 8.23 8.81 -7.66
CA ILE A 28 8.62 10.20 -7.95
C ILE A 28 9.14 10.90 -6.70
N HIS A 29 8.45 10.76 -5.57
CA HIS A 29 8.80 11.45 -4.31
C HIS A 29 9.15 10.48 -3.18
N GLY A 30 9.03 9.17 -3.41
CA GLY A 30 9.30 8.15 -2.41
C GLY A 30 10.78 7.98 -2.13
N ILE A 31 11.09 7.64 -0.88
CA ILE A 31 12.46 7.38 -0.41
C ILE A 31 12.50 6.15 0.48
N GLY A 32 13.52 5.32 0.27
CA GLY A 32 13.73 4.09 1.03
C GLY A 32 12.83 2.93 0.61
N GLU A 33 13.03 1.80 1.27
CA GLU A 33 12.38 0.53 0.94
C GLU A 33 11.74 -0.09 2.18
N VAL A 34 10.53 -0.63 2.03
CA VAL A 34 9.86 -1.42 3.06
C VAL A 34 10.09 -2.90 2.77
N PHE A 35 10.75 -3.60 3.69
CA PHE A 35 10.88 -5.04 3.64
C PHE A 35 9.82 -5.72 4.51
N LEU A 36 9.02 -6.58 3.89
CA LEU A 36 8.07 -7.46 4.56
C LEU A 36 8.59 -8.90 4.50
N TYR A 37 8.35 -9.66 5.57
CA TYR A 37 8.77 -11.05 5.66
C TYR A 37 7.71 -11.89 6.35
N GLY A 38 7.52 -13.13 5.87
CA GLY A 38 6.66 -14.13 6.50
C GLY A 38 5.17 -13.99 6.16
N GLU A 39 4.85 -13.53 4.96
CA GLU A 39 3.46 -13.48 4.46
C GLU A 39 2.91 -14.85 4.01
N LYS A 40 3.63 -15.94 4.29
CA LYS A 40 3.33 -17.34 3.92
C LYS A 40 3.21 -17.51 2.42
N LEU A 41 4.15 -16.91 1.70
CA LEU A 41 4.17 -16.93 0.25
C LEU A 41 4.59 -18.30 -0.26
N THR A 42 3.92 -18.75 -1.33
CA THR A 42 4.14 -20.06 -1.92
C THR A 42 4.92 -20.02 -3.23
N SER A 43 4.94 -18.86 -3.90
CA SER A 43 5.66 -18.63 -5.16
C SER A 43 6.10 -17.18 -5.32
N ASN A 44 7.06 -16.93 -6.23
CA ASN A 44 7.48 -15.57 -6.58
C ASN A 44 6.37 -14.75 -7.26
N ALA A 45 5.52 -15.39 -8.07
CA ALA A 45 4.39 -14.71 -8.70
C ALA A 45 3.39 -14.20 -7.65
N GLU A 46 3.05 -15.04 -6.67
CA GLU A 46 2.23 -14.63 -5.52
C GLU A 46 2.92 -13.53 -4.71
N ALA A 47 4.23 -13.63 -4.50
CA ALA A 47 5.01 -12.59 -3.82
C ALA A 47 4.92 -11.23 -4.53
N GLU A 48 4.98 -11.19 -5.86
CA GLU A 48 4.83 -9.97 -6.65
C GLU A 48 3.41 -9.38 -6.54
N GLU A 49 2.37 -10.22 -6.64
CA GLU A 49 0.98 -9.77 -6.48
C GLU A 49 0.73 -9.21 -5.08
N ILE A 50 1.20 -9.90 -4.04
CA ILE A 50 1.08 -9.44 -2.66
C ILE A 50 1.87 -8.14 -2.45
N ALA A 51 3.11 -8.05 -2.95
CA ALA A 51 3.89 -6.82 -2.88
C ALA A 51 3.15 -5.65 -3.52
N LYS A 52 2.50 -5.86 -4.66
CA LYS A 52 1.69 -4.84 -5.34
C LYS A 52 0.50 -4.39 -4.50
N LEU A 53 -0.28 -5.33 -3.95
CA LEU A 53 -1.42 -5.02 -3.07
C LEU A 53 -0.99 -4.24 -1.81
N ARG A 54 0.16 -4.62 -1.23
CA ARG A 54 0.73 -3.93 -0.06
C ARG A 54 1.22 -2.54 -0.42
N ALA A 55 1.86 -2.37 -1.57
CA ALA A 55 2.30 -1.08 -2.08
C ALA A 55 1.11 -0.13 -2.30
N GLU A 56 0.06 -0.61 -2.96
CA GLU A 56 -1.20 0.14 -3.14
C GLU A 56 -1.83 0.50 -1.80
N ALA A 57 -1.85 -0.42 -0.83
CA ALA A 57 -2.40 -0.13 0.50
C ALA A 57 -1.61 0.94 1.25
N ILE A 58 -0.29 1.01 1.09
CA ILE A 58 0.54 2.09 1.66
C ILE A 58 0.20 3.42 0.98
N LEU A 59 0.16 3.43 -0.35
CA LEU A 59 -0.17 4.62 -1.13
C LEU A 59 -1.56 5.16 -0.78
N CYS A 60 -2.57 4.29 -0.66
CA CYS A 60 -3.93 4.66 -0.24
C CYS A 60 -4.00 5.30 1.15
N ARG A 61 -3.05 4.97 2.05
CA ARG A 61 -2.99 5.57 3.39
C ARG A 61 -2.13 6.84 3.45
N SER A 62 -1.41 7.17 2.38
CA SER A 62 -0.55 8.37 2.34
C SER A 62 -1.32 9.67 2.47
N ARG A 63 -2.54 9.72 1.93
CA ARG A 63 -3.41 10.89 1.99
C ARG A 63 -4.79 10.48 2.49
N GLN A 64 -5.12 10.91 3.70
CA GLN A 64 -6.40 10.64 4.34
C GLN A 64 -7.11 11.95 4.64
N TYR A 65 -8.38 12.01 4.28
CA TYR A 65 -9.24 13.13 4.62
C TYR A 65 -10.10 12.75 5.81
N GLN A 66 -10.18 13.65 6.79
CA GLN A 66 -11.03 13.48 7.96
C GLN A 66 -12.01 14.63 8.03
N GLY A 67 -13.26 14.33 8.41
CA GLY A 67 -14.32 15.33 8.51
C GLY A 67 -15.40 14.86 9.47
N LYS A 68 -16.10 15.82 10.07
CA LYS A 68 -17.27 15.58 10.93
C LYS A 68 -18.49 16.19 10.27
N THR A 69 -19.63 15.53 10.36
CA THR A 69 -20.89 16.00 9.79
C THR A 69 -22.07 15.54 10.61
N THR A 70 -23.18 16.27 10.52
CA THR A 70 -24.48 15.91 11.08
C THR A 70 -25.35 15.15 10.06
N ALA A 71 -24.87 14.95 8.84
CA ALA A 71 -25.59 14.22 7.79
C ALA A 71 -25.90 12.77 8.22
N THR A 72 -27.17 12.40 8.16
CA THR A 72 -27.64 11.04 8.47
C THR A 72 -27.45 10.12 7.27
N GLY A 73 -26.96 8.89 7.48
CA GLY A 73 -26.82 7.89 6.42
C GLY A 73 -25.41 7.73 5.84
N LEU A 74 -24.42 8.44 6.38
CA LEU A 74 -23.02 8.30 5.96
C LEU A 74 -22.47 6.92 6.40
N ARG A 75 -21.97 6.14 5.43
CA ARG A 75 -21.47 4.77 5.63
C ARG A 75 -20.18 4.55 4.85
N CYS A 76 -19.45 3.48 5.18
CA CYS A 76 -18.26 3.08 4.43
C CYS A 76 -18.63 2.80 2.96
N GLY A 77 -17.74 3.21 2.04
CA GLY A 77 -17.90 2.96 0.61
C GLY A 77 -18.86 3.89 -0.13
N TYR A 78 -19.57 4.80 0.55
CA TYR A 78 -20.50 5.71 -0.11
C TYR A 78 -20.53 7.09 0.58
N VAL A 79 -19.72 8.03 0.08
CA VAL A 79 -19.71 9.43 0.51
C VAL A 79 -19.17 10.32 -0.62
N SER A 80 -19.85 11.44 -0.88
CA SER A 80 -19.31 12.55 -1.67
C SER A 80 -19.36 13.83 -0.83
N VAL A 81 -18.31 14.64 -0.93
CA VAL A 81 -18.20 15.92 -0.22
C VAL A 81 -18.03 17.03 -1.25
N HIS A 82 -18.81 18.10 -1.11
CA HIS A 82 -18.84 19.24 -2.03
C HIS A 82 -18.72 20.56 -1.27
N GLY A 83 -18.23 21.62 -1.94
CA GLY A 83 -18.20 22.99 -1.39
C GLY A 83 -17.06 23.29 -0.42
N VAL A 84 -16.12 22.37 -0.20
CA VAL A 84 -14.95 22.60 0.64
C VAL A 84 -13.87 23.34 -0.17
N PRO A 85 -13.43 24.55 0.24
CA PRO A 85 -12.32 25.23 -0.42
C PRO A 85 -11.05 24.40 -0.26
N GLN A 86 -10.38 24.11 -1.38
CA GLN A 86 -9.12 23.35 -1.38
C GLN A 86 -7.94 24.31 -1.31
N GLU A 87 -7.16 24.23 -0.24
CA GLU A 87 -5.84 24.82 -0.21
C GLU A 87 -4.91 23.96 -1.07
N ARG A 88 -4.34 24.55 -2.12
CA ARG A 88 -3.36 23.88 -2.97
C ARG A 88 -2.03 23.84 -2.23
N GLU A 89 -1.63 22.67 -1.74
CA GLU A 89 -0.22 22.43 -1.42
C GLU A 89 0.60 22.65 -2.70
N LEU A 90 1.37 23.74 -2.71
CA LEU A 90 2.40 24.00 -3.70
C LEU A 90 3.53 23.00 -3.41
N VAL A 91 3.74 22.09 -4.36
CA VAL A 91 4.86 21.13 -4.38
C VAL A 91 6.17 21.87 -4.59
#